data_AF-A0AAT9GTA2-F1
#
_entry.id   AF-A0AAT9GTA2-F1
#
_cell.length_a   1.000
_cell.length_b   1.000
_cell.length_c   1.000
_cell.angle_alpha   90.00
_cell.angle_beta   90.00
_cell.angle_gamma   90.00
#
_symmetry.space_group_name_H-M   'P 1'
#
loop_
_entity.id
_entity.type
_entity.pdbx_description
1 polymer ?
#
loop_
_entity_poly.entity_id
_entity_poly.type
_entity_poly.pdbx_seq_one_letter_code
_entity_poly.pdbx_strand_id
1 'polypeptide(L)'
;MLEVTDYQVIESHEGVYQIKTEKETLTIKIIPIVTKVYKEDNKLGIVVNNVIATTTDKPSFGPLCNPSMLNSRSANVIEIKEIRKPSLVLKIQEKEVNVQILVTNISIYDSYRDNFGSPCIVISTVTMY
;
A
#
# COMPACT_ATOMS: atom_id res chain seq x y z
N MET A 1 5.45 -16.86 23.95
CA MET A 1 6.10 -15.60 24.43
C MET A 1 6.50 -14.80 23.20
N LEU A 2 6.17 -13.51 23.12
CA LEU A 2 6.48 -12.67 21.96
C LEU A 2 7.89 -12.09 22.09
N GLU A 3 8.76 -12.43 21.15
CA GLU A 3 10.16 -12.00 21.14
C GLU A 3 10.41 -11.13 19.90
N VAL A 4 10.86 -9.89 20.10
CA VAL A 4 11.24 -9.02 18.98
C VAL A 4 12.56 -9.53 18.40
N THR A 5 12.62 -9.69 17.09
CA THR A 5 13.80 -10.22 16.39
C THR A 5 14.42 -9.15 15.50
N ASP A 6 15.75 -9.06 15.53
CA ASP A 6 16.49 -8.18 14.64
C ASP A 6 16.33 -8.60 13.18
N TYR A 7 16.30 -7.60 12.29
CA TYR A 7 16.20 -7.81 10.86
C TYR A 7 17.01 -6.75 10.11
N GLN A 8 17.40 -7.09 8.89
CA GLN A 8 17.97 -6.16 7.92
C GLN A 8 17.14 -6.21 6.65
N VAL A 9 16.79 -5.04 6.11
CA VAL A 9 16.20 -4.95 4.77
C VAL A 9 17.35 -5.03 3.77
N ILE A 10 17.36 -6.08 2.96
CA ILE A 10 18.35 -6.28 1.90
C ILE A 10 17.89 -5.57 0.63
N GLU A 11 16.62 -5.74 0.28
CA GLU A 11 16.03 -5.15 -0.91
C GLU A 11 14.57 -4.76 -0.66
N SER A 12 14.11 -3.71 -1.32
CA SER A 12 12.73 -3.22 -1.24
C SER A 12 12.28 -2.71 -2.61
N HIS A 13 11.17 -3.26 -3.08
CA HIS A 13 10.54 -2.86 -4.33
C HIS A 13 9.17 -2.24 -4.06
N GLU A 14 8.97 -1.02 -4.56
CA GLU A 14 7.64 -0.40 -4.55
C GLU A 14 6.70 -1.13 -5.52
N GLY A 15 5.46 -1.32 -5.09
CA GLY A 15 4.36 -1.72 -5.95
C GLY A 15 3.89 -0.52 -6.78
N VAL A 16 3.52 -0.76 -8.04
CA VAL A 16 2.99 0.27 -8.94
C VAL A 16 1.73 -0.26 -9.60
N TYR A 17 0.65 0.49 -9.43
CA TYR A 17 -0.66 0.20 -10.00
C TYR A 17 -1.10 1.40 -10.84
N GLN A 18 -1.65 1.12 -12.02
CA GLN A 18 -2.35 2.11 -12.82
C GLN A 18 -3.85 1.80 -12.76
N ILE A 19 -4.65 2.77 -12.36
CA ILE A 19 -6.09 2.60 -12.20
C ILE A 19 -6.82 3.59 -13.07
N LYS A 20 -7.76 3.08 -13.87
CA LYS A 20 -8.63 3.90 -14.68
C LYS A 20 -10.00 4.00 -14.01
N THR A 21 -10.45 5.23 -13.77
CA THR A 21 -11.83 5.53 -13.36
C THR A 21 -12.58 6.16 -14.53
N GLU A 22 -13.88 6.43 -14.34
CA GLU A 22 -14.65 7.20 -15.32
C GLU A 22 -14.13 8.63 -15.53
N LYS A 23 -13.45 9.21 -14.52
CA LYS A 23 -13.03 10.62 -14.53
C LYS A 23 -11.55 10.80 -14.89
N GLU A 24 -10.68 9.97 -14.36
CA GLU A 24 -9.23 10.16 -14.36
C GLU A 24 -8.45 8.84 -14.30
N THR A 25 -7.18 8.90 -14.69
CA THR A 25 -6.23 7.79 -14.57
C THR A 25 -5.28 8.08 -13.41
N LEU A 26 -5.18 7.12 -12.50
CA LEU A 26 -4.34 7.22 -11.31
C LEU A 26 -3.11 6.33 -11.44
N THR A 27 -2.00 6.82 -10.93
CA THR A 27 -0.84 5.97 -10.60
C THR A 27 -0.72 5.89 -9.09
N ILE A 28 -0.74 4.67 -8.58
CA ILE A 28 -0.61 4.39 -7.16
C ILE A 28 0.73 3.70 -6.95
N LYS A 29 1.50 4.21 -5.99
CA LYS A 29 2.72 3.59 -5.50
C LYS A 29 2.51 3.11 -4.08
N ILE A 30 2.91 1.86 -3.82
CA ILE A 30 2.85 1.23 -2.50
C ILE A 30 4.28 0.91 -2.09
N ILE A 31 4.76 1.58 -1.05
CA ILE A 31 6.12 1.46 -0.56
C ILE A 31 6.06 0.69 0.77
N PRO A 32 6.47 -0.58 0.79
CA PRO A 32 6.41 -1.40 2.00
C PRO A 32 7.55 -1.03 2.95
N ILE A 33 7.22 -0.82 4.22
CA ILE A 33 8.17 -0.50 5.29
C ILE A 33 7.98 -1.50 6.41
N VAL A 34 9.02 -2.31 6.67
CA VAL A 34 9.01 -3.21 7.83
C VAL A 34 9.13 -2.38 9.10
N THR A 35 8.18 -2.56 10.01
CA THR A 35 8.14 -1.85 11.28
C THR A 35 8.51 -2.73 12.46
N LYS A 36 8.26 -4.04 12.34
CA LYS A 36 8.55 -5.01 13.39
C LYS A 36 8.67 -6.41 12.81
N VAL A 37 9.65 -7.17 13.31
CA VAL A 37 9.73 -8.62 13.15
C VAL A 37 9.71 -9.23 14.54
N TYR A 38 8.93 -10.30 14.73
CA TYR A 38 8.83 -10.98 16.01
C TYR A 38 8.64 -12.49 15.84
N LYS A 39 8.90 -13.24 16.90
CA LYS A 39 8.58 -14.66 17.00
C LYS A 39 7.55 -14.87 18.09
N GLU A 40 6.55 -15.69 17.79
CA GLU A 40 5.54 -16.15 18.74
C GLU A 40 5.34 -17.65 18.53
N ASP A 41 5.60 -18.45 19.56
CA ASP A 41 5.50 -19.91 19.54
C ASP A 41 6.24 -20.55 18.33
N ASN A 42 7.47 -20.08 18.10
CA ASN A 42 8.34 -20.44 16.97
C ASN A 42 7.83 -20.06 15.57
N LYS A 43 6.72 -19.32 15.47
CA LYS A 43 6.24 -18.76 14.20
C LYS A 43 6.77 -17.34 14.04
N LEU A 44 7.22 -17.04 12.83
CA LEU A 44 7.70 -15.71 12.45
C LEU A 44 6.50 -14.81 12.16
N GLY A 45 6.48 -13.62 12.75
CA GLY A 45 5.57 -12.51 12.48
C GLY A 45 6.32 -11.34 11.85
N ILE A 46 5.87 -10.86 10.69
CA ILE A 46 6.43 -9.69 10.01
C ILE A 46 5.34 -8.63 9.87
N VAL A 47 5.55 -7.46 10.47
CA VAL A 47 4.64 -6.32 10.41
C VAL A 47 5.16 -5.31 9.40
N VAL A 48 4.38 -5.12 8.33
CA VAL A 48 4.69 -4.16 7.27
C VAL A 48 3.66 -3.04 7.29
N ASN A 49 4.15 -1.81 7.37
CA ASN A 49 3.37 -0.62 7.10
C ASN A 49 3.56 -0.22 5.64
N ASN A 50 2.48 0.11 4.94
CA ASN A 50 2.54 0.50 3.54
C ASN A 50 2.34 2.01 3.42
N VAL A 51 3.37 2.71 2.96
CA VAL A 51 3.24 4.12 2.58
C VAL A 51 2.67 4.18 1.18
N ILE A 52 1.58 4.92 1.03
CA ILE A 52 0.81 4.99 -0.21
C ILE A 52 0.96 6.39 -0.79
N ALA A 53 1.38 6.46 -2.05
CA ALA A 53 1.41 7.70 -2.82
C ALA A 53 0.49 7.55 -4.04
N THR A 54 -0.28 8.61 -4.32
CA THR A 54 -1.23 8.63 -5.44
C THR A 54 -0.98 9.86 -6.28
N THR A 55 -0.93 9.67 -7.60
CA THR A 55 -0.92 10.75 -8.57
C THR A 55 -2.04 10.54 -9.57
N THR A 56 -2.51 11.63 -10.17
CA THR A 56 -3.56 11.64 -11.18
C THR A 56 -3.11 12.40 -12.42
N ASP A 57 -3.65 12.04 -13.58
CA ASP A 57 -3.54 12.80 -14.82
C ASP A 57 -4.40 14.08 -14.82
N LYS A 58 -5.33 14.22 -13.87
CA LYS A 58 -6.27 15.35 -13.76
C LYS A 58 -6.34 15.89 -12.33
N PRO A 59 -5.28 16.56 -11.83
CA PRO A 59 -5.30 17.15 -10.51
C PRO A 59 -6.41 18.20 -10.39
N SER A 60 -7.13 18.18 -9.28
CA SER A 60 -8.24 19.11 -9.04
C SER A 60 -8.34 19.46 -7.56
N PHE A 61 -8.94 20.62 -7.26
CA PHE A 61 -9.21 21.03 -5.89
C PHE A 61 -10.47 20.34 -5.35
N GLY A 62 -10.46 20.03 -4.07
CA GLY A 62 -11.60 19.45 -3.37
C GLY A 62 -11.39 19.44 -1.86
N PRO A 63 -12.41 19.01 -1.10
CA PRO A 63 -12.27 18.74 0.33
C PRO A 63 -11.07 17.84 0.62
N LEU A 64 -10.31 18.16 1.67
CA LEU A 64 -9.10 17.43 2.02
C LEU A 64 -9.40 15.99 2.47
N CYS A 65 -8.48 15.07 2.15
CA CYS A 65 -8.52 13.69 2.65
C CYS A 65 -8.67 13.66 4.16
N ASN A 66 -9.75 13.06 4.64
CA ASN A 66 -10.03 12.92 6.06
C ASN A 66 -10.93 11.68 6.29
N PRO A 67 -11.02 11.14 7.51
CA PRO A 67 -11.76 9.90 7.76
C PRO A 67 -13.23 9.91 7.34
N SER A 68 -13.90 11.07 7.29
CA SER A 68 -15.30 11.15 6.86
C SER A 68 -15.50 10.81 5.37
N MET A 69 -14.43 10.82 4.56
CA MET A 69 -14.45 10.39 3.16
C MET A 69 -14.95 8.95 2.99
N LEU A 70 -14.77 8.08 3.99
CA LEU A 70 -15.23 6.69 3.97
C LEU A 70 -16.76 6.57 3.87
N ASN A 71 -17.48 7.62 4.27
CA ASN A 71 -18.94 7.69 4.13
C ASN A 71 -19.38 8.17 2.75
N SER A 72 -18.45 8.58 1.89
CA SER A 72 -18.75 9.00 0.53
C SER A 72 -18.72 7.82 -0.44
N ARG A 73 -19.36 7.99 -1.60
CA ARG A 73 -19.38 6.95 -2.62
C ARG A 73 -18.00 6.82 -3.26
N SER A 74 -17.45 5.62 -3.28
CA SER A 74 -16.23 5.33 -4.02
C SER A 74 -16.46 5.51 -5.52
N ALA A 75 -15.44 6.00 -6.22
CA ALA A 75 -15.41 6.09 -7.67
C ALA A 75 -15.56 4.69 -8.29
N ASN A 76 -16.26 4.63 -9.42
CA ASN A 76 -16.34 3.41 -10.22
C ASN A 76 -14.97 3.17 -10.87
N VAL A 77 -14.37 2.01 -10.58
CA VAL A 77 -13.12 1.58 -11.19
C VAL A 77 -13.43 0.81 -12.46
N ILE A 78 -12.90 1.27 -13.58
CA ILE A 78 -13.06 0.63 -14.89
C ILE A 78 -12.00 -0.44 -15.09
N GLU A 79 -10.75 -0.13 -14.71
CA GLU A 79 -9.61 -1.01 -14.95
C GLU A 79 -8.57 -0.84 -13.85
N ILE A 80 -7.98 -1.95 -13.40
CA ILE A 80 -6.81 -1.99 -12.53
C ILE A 80 -5.71 -2.75 -13.26
N LYS A 81 -4.60 -2.07 -13.54
CA LYS A 81 -3.41 -2.67 -14.11
C LYS A 81 -2.30 -2.68 -13.08
N GLU A 82 -1.89 -3.88 -12.69
CA GLU A 82 -0.71 -4.08 -11.86
C GLU A 82 0.54 -4.03 -12.74
N ILE A 83 1.37 -3.00 -12.54
CA ILE A 83 2.63 -2.84 -13.28
C ILE A 83 3.74 -3.58 -12.55
N ARG A 84 3.76 -3.49 -11.21
CA ARG A 84 4.72 -4.19 -10.35
C ARG A 84 4.12 -4.45 -8.98
N LYS A 85 4.37 -5.63 -8.40
CA LYS A 85 3.97 -5.96 -7.03
C LYS A 85 4.96 -5.39 -6.01
N PRO A 86 4.50 -4.93 -4.84
CA PRO A 86 5.38 -4.56 -3.74
C PRO A 86 6.00 -5.81 -3.10
N SER A 87 7.31 -5.78 -2.88
CA SER A 87 8.04 -6.87 -2.24
C SER A 87 9.24 -6.37 -1.43
N LEU A 88 9.67 -7.19 -0.48
CA LEU A 88 10.84 -6.97 0.36
C LEU A 88 11.65 -8.26 0.45
N VAL A 89 12.96 -8.12 0.56
CA VAL A 89 13.87 -9.20 0.96
C VAL A 89 14.46 -8.82 2.30
N LEU A 90 14.19 -9.64 3.32
CA LEU A 90 14.68 -9.42 4.67
C LEU A 90 15.70 -10.49 5.03
N LYS A 91 16.79 -10.07 5.70
CA LYS A 91 17.67 -10.99 6.41
C LYS A 91 17.28 -10.98 7.88
N ILE A 92 16.83 -12.12 8.37
CA ILE A 92 16.43 -12.34 9.75
C ILE A 92 17.36 -13.43 10.29
N GLN A 93 18.26 -13.04 11.21
CA GLN A 93 19.38 -13.88 11.63
C GLN A 93 20.25 -14.27 10.42
N GLU A 94 20.33 -15.57 10.10
CA GLU A 94 21.10 -16.09 8.95
C GLU A 94 20.22 -16.49 7.75
N LYS A 95 18.91 -16.21 7.81
CA LYS A 95 17.95 -16.60 6.75
C LYS A 95 17.45 -15.40 5.99
N GLU A 96 17.34 -15.55 4.68
CA GLU A 96 16.64 -14.61 3.81
C GLU A 96 15.17 -15.00 3.71
N VAL A 97 14.30 -14.00 3.83
CA VAL A 97 12.85 -14.15 3.78
C VAL A 97 12.30 -13.18 2.74
N ASN A 98 11.62 -13.73 1.73
CA ASN A 98 10.96 -12.96 0.70
C ASN A 98 9.54 -12.62 1.16
N VAL A 99 9.26 -11.33 1.32
CA VAL A 99 7.95 -10.84 1.74
C VAL A 99 7.25 -10.23 0.54
N GLN A 100 6.04 -10.68 0.25
CA GLN A 100 5.17 -10.11 -0.77
C GLN A 100 4.00 -9.39 -0.12
N ILE A 101 3.66 -8.22 -0.64
CA ILE A 101 2.49 -7.46 -0.21
C ILE A 101 1.42 -7.59 -1.28
N LEU A 102 0.34 -8.29 -0.96
CA LEU A 102 -0.79 -8.45 -1.84
C LEU A 102 -1.81 -7.34 -1.60
N VAL A 103 -2.21 -6.64 -2.66
CA VAL A 103 -3.32 -5.71 -2.62
C VAL A 103 -4.62 -6.47 -2.78
N THR A 104 -5.53 -6.36 -1.81
CA THR A 104 -6.82 -7.07 -1.80
C THR A 104 -7.98 -6.16 -2.19
N ASN A 105 -7.87 -4.87 -1.90
CA ASN A 105 -8.89 -3.88 -2.28
C ASN A 105 -8.25 -2.51 -2.51
N ILE A 106 -8.80 -1.78 -3.48
CA ILE A 106 -8.48 -0.38 -3.72
C ILE A 106 -9.80 0.38 -3.83
N SER A 107 -10.02 1.32 -2.90
CA SER A 107 -11.16 2.21 -2.89
C SER A 107 -10.69 3.64 -3.17
N ILE A 108 -11.30 4.29 -4.16
CA ILE A 108 -10.95 5.66 -4.59
C ILE A 108 -12.12 6.57 -4.28
N TYR A 109 -11.85 7.73 -3.68
CA TYR A 109 -12.85 8.72 -3.31
C TYR A 109 -12.55 10.03 -4.04
N ASP A 110 -12.99 10.08 -5.30
CA ASP A 110 -12.66 11.14 -6.28
C ASP A 110 -13.17 12.55 -5.91
N SER A 111 -14.08 12.63 -4.94
CA SER A 111 -14.65 13.87 -4.44
C SER A 111 -13.78 14.52 -3.37
N TYR A 112 -12.83 13.78 -2.79
CA TYR A 112 -11.86 14.27 -1.82
C TYR A 112 -10.48 14.28 -2.45
N ARG A 113 -9.68 15.29 -2.12
CA ARG A 113 -8.37 15.54 -2.74
C ARG A 113 -7.29 15.71 -1.69
N ASP A 114 -6.08 15.30 -1.99
CA ASP A 114 -4.92 15.71 -1.21
C ASP A 114 -4.51 17.16 -1.55
N ASN A 115 -3.47 17.65 -0.88
CA ASN A 115 -2.97 19.01 -1.09
C ASN A 115 -2.42 19.26 -2.52
N PHE A 116 -2.22 18.21 -3.31
CA PHE A 116 -1.69 18.27 -4.67
C PHE A 116 -2.74 17.96 -5.73
N GLY A 117 -3.99 17.72 -5.32
CA GLY A 117 -5.13 17.47 -6.20
C GLY A 117 -5.32 16.02 -6.63
N SER A 118 -4.60 15.07 -6.03
CA SER A 118 -4.84 13.63 -6.23
C SER A 118 -6.04 13.17 -5.42
N PRO A 119 -6.84 12.21 -5.91
CA PRO A 119 -7.98 11.72 -5.16
C PRO A 119 -7.52 10.92 -3.93
N CYS A 120 -8.33 10.96 -2.87
CA CYS A 120 -8.04 10.19 -1.68
C CYS A 120 -8.34 8.71 -1.93
N ILE A 121 -7.46 7.84 -1.45
CA ILE A 121 -7.60 6.40 -1.65
C ILE A 121 -7.42 5.62 -0.35
N VAL A 122 -8.00 4.42 -0.32
CA VAL A 122 -7.79 3.43 0.73
C VAL A 122 -7.39 2.13 0.06
N ILE A 123 -6.29 1.56 0.53
CA ILE A 123 -5.76 0.29 0.02
C ILE A 123 -5.73 -0.71 1.16
N SER A 124 -6.35 -1.86 0.95
CA SER A 124 -6.22 -3.01 1.84
C SER A 124 -5.13 -3.94 1.31
N THR A 125 -4.26 -4.40 2.22
CA THR A 125 -3.13 -5.26 1.87
C THR A 125 -3.01 -6.44 2.82
N VAL A 126 -2.39 -7.52 2.33
CA VAL A 126 -2.03 -8.71 3.10
C VAL A 126 -0.55 -8.99 2.89
N THR A 127 0.17 -9.26 3.97
CA THR A 127 1.58 -9.63 3.94
C THR A 127 1.71 -11.16 3.86
N MET A 128 2.51 -11.66 2.91
CA MET A 128 2.82 -13.08 2.75
C MET A 128 4.33 -13.32 2.74
N TYR A 129 4.78 -14.42 3.35
CA TYR A 129 6.19 -14.85 3.40
C TYR A 129 6.30 -16.32 3.84
#